data_AF-A0A1H9A3X8-F1
#
_entry.id   AF-A0A1H9A3X8-F1
#
_cell.length_a   1.000
_cell.length_b   1.000
_cell.length_c   1.000
_cell.angle_alpha   90.00
_cell.angle_beta   90.00
_cell.angle_gamma   90.00
#
_symmetry.space_group_name_H-M   'P 1'
#
loop_
_entity.id
_entity.type
_entity.pdbx_description
1 polymer ?
#
loop_
_entity_poly.entity_id
_entity_poly.type
_entity_poly.pdbx_seq_one_letter_code
_entity_poly.pdbx_strand_id
1 'polypeptide(L)'
;MTAGPSRRPRRRPRREDGLTVVGALLIFGLIALAGGIVLTGQLAVATSEGAGAQHGADAAALAGARGVLDGVPADVAPGFLLPSDIPVLLGGGRCLQKGIVDATRLAQENGDTLDSYCYDAFRDEVRVEVTTRDNAARAAATAATTFDAGSCSLPTDFSTDGPDPADPGEGDDGDEPGDTPPPAPQRTVLDCGLKFPVVFTPADNRFHFVGLEAILADVDPRLTR
;
A
#
# COMPACT_ATOMS: atom_id res chain seq x y z
N MET A 1 34.78 -104.62 21.98
CA MET A 1 34.04 -103.78 22.96
C MET A 1 35.02 -102.78 23.52
N THR A 2 35.00 -101.54 23.04
CA THR A 2 35.93 -100.47 23.45
C THR A 2 35.12 -99.18 23.56
N ALA A 3 34.97 -98.70 24.79
CA ALA A 3 34.26 -97.48 25.13
C ALA A 3 35.15 -96.25 24.88
N GLY A 4 34.63 -95.26 24.15
CA GLY A 4 35.29 -93.98 23.86
C GLY A 4 34.52 -92.78 24.49
N PRO A 5 35.21 -91.69 24.85
CA PRO A 5 34.85 -90.85 25.98
C PRO A 5 33.82 -89.73 25.70
N SER A 6 33.06 -89.43 26.76
CA SER A 6 32.13 -88.31 26.93
C SER A 6 32.78 -86.94 26.67
N ARG A 7 32.27 -86.21 25.67
CA ARG A 7 32.57 -84.79 25.44
C ARG A 7 31.56 -83.92 26.18
N ARG A 8 32.00 -83.18 27.20
CA ARG A 8 31.21 -82.09 27.81
C ARG A 8 31.24 -80.84 26.91
N PRO A 9 30.10 -80.17 26.65
CA PRO A 9 30.10 -78.92 25.91
C PRO A 9 30.59 -77.76 26.79
N ARG A 10 31.62 -77.05 26.31
CA ARG A 10 32.06 -75.74 26.84
C ARG A 10 31.01 -74.68 26.46
N ARG A 11 30.36 -74.08 27.46
CA ARG A 11 29.59 -72.83 27.24
C ARG A 11 30.59 -71.70 26.95
N ARG A 12 30.48 -71.05 25.79
CA ARG A 12 31.11 -69.75 25.52
C ARG A 12 30.28 -68.66 26.20
N PRO A 13 30.89 -67.68 26.89
CA PRO A 13 30.15 -66.53 27.39
C PRO A 13 29.76 -65.65 26.18
N ARG A 14 28.45 -65.40 26.05
CA ARG A 14 27.87 -64.41 25.15
C ARG A 14 28.14 -63.03 25.76
N ARG A 15 29.31 -62.46 25.46
CA ARG A 15 29.59 -61.04 25.63
C ARG A 15 29.66 -60.47 24.23
N GLU A 16 28.63 -59.74 23.80
CA GLU A 16 28.69 -58.77 22.68
C GLU A 16 27.31 -58.13 22.35
N ASP A 17 26.38 -57.99 23.31
CA ASP A 17 25.11 -57.28 23.04
C ASP A 17 25.15 -55.78 23.44
N GLY A 18 26.27 -55.31 24.01
CA GLY A 18 26.42 -53.92 24.47
C GLY A 18 26.94 -52.95 23.40
N LEU A 19 27.68 -53.43 22.39
CA LEU A 19 28.26 -52.57 21.35
C LEU A 19 27.24 -52.19 20.26
N THR A 20 26.28 -53.09 20.01
CA THR A 20 25.22 -52.92 19.00
C THR A 20 24.16 -51.91 19.42
N VAL A 21 23.80 -51.85 20.71
CA VAL A 21 22.80 -50.90 21.22
C VAL A 21 23.34 -49.47 21.25
N VAL A 22 24.60 -49.29 21.68
CA VAL A 22 25.25 -47.97 21.70
C VAL A 22 25.51 -47.47 20.28
N GLY A 23 25.92 -48.34 19.36
CA GLY A 23 26.05 -48.00 17.94
C GLY A 23 24.71 -47.59 17.30
N ALA A 24 23.63 -48.31 17.60
CA ALA A 24 22.30 -47.97 17.10
C ALA A 24 21.80 -46.62 17.63
N LEU A 25 22.01 -46.31 18.92
CA LEU A 25 21.64 -45.02 19.51
C LEU A 25 22.42 -43.85 18.89
N LEU A 26 23.70 -44.02 18.60
CA LEU A 26 24.51 -43.00 17.93
C LEU A 26 24.05 -42.77 16.48
N ILE A 27 23.70 -43.84 15.76
CA ILE A 27 23.16 -43.74 14.39
C ILE A 27 21.80 -43.04 14.40
N PHE A 28 20.87 -43.43 15.29
CA PHE A 28 19.58 -42.76 15.43
C PHE A 28 19.72 -41.29 15.87
N GLY A 29 20.66 -41.00 16.77
CA GLY A 29 20.99 -39.63 17.18
C GLY A 29 21.48 -38.79 16.00
N LEU A 30 22.39 -39.32 15.19
CA LEU A 30 22.88 -38.66 13.97
C LEU A 30 21.77 -38.45 12.93
N ILE A 31 20.89 -39.43 12.73
CA ILE A 31 19.74 -39.32 11.82
C ILE A 31 18.76 -38.26 12.32
N ALA A 32 18.46 -38.23 13.63
CA ALA A 32 17.58 -37.24 14.22
C ALA A 32 18.15 -35.82 14.11
N LEU A 33 19.47 -35.68 14.30
CA LEU A 33 20.17 -34.39 14.21
C LEU A 33 20.24 -33.90 12.75
N ALA A 34 20.53 -34.80 11.79
CA ALA A 34 20.46 -34.49 10.37
C ALA A 34 19.03 -34.14 9.92
N GLY A 35 18.02 -34.88 10.38
CA GLY A 35 16.60 -34.59 10.11
C GLY A 35 16.16 -33.25 10.70
N GLY A 36 16.63 -32.92 11.91
CA GLY A 36 16.38 -31.63 12.56
C GLY A 36 16.92 -30.46 11.74
N ILE A 37 18.16 -30.55 11.26
CA ILE A 37 18.79 -29.51 10.43
C ILE A 37 18.02 -29.30 9.12
N VAL A 38 17.60 -30.39 8.47
CA VAL A 38 16.82 -30.32 7.22
C VAL A 38 15.46 -29.65 7.45
N LEU A 39 14.76 -30.02 8.53
CA LEU A 39 13.45 -29.42 8.86
C LEU A 39 13.57 -27.94 9.22
N THR A 40 14.56 -27.56 10.04
CA THR A 40 14.79 -26.15 10.39
C THR A 40 15.23 -25.32 9.18
N GLY A 41 16.02 -25.91 8.27
CA GLY A 41 16.46 -25.23 7.05
C GLY A 41 15.30 -24.94 6.09
N GLN A 42 14.37 -25.88 5.91
CA GLN A 42 13.21 -25.66 5.04
C GLN A 42 12.22 -24.65 5.62
N LEU A 43 12.00 -24.65 6.94
CA LEU A 43 11.22 -23.59 7.58
C LEU A 43 11.88 -22.22 7.42
N ALA A 44 13.20 -22.13 7.60
CA ALA A 44 13.92 -20.87 7.45
C ALA A 44 13.81 -20.29 6.02
N VAL A 45 13.95 -21.14 5.00
CA VAL A 45 13.82 -20.74 3.59
C VAL A 45 12.40 -20.24 3.28
N ALA A 46 11.38 -21.01 3.68
CA ALA A 46 9.99 -20.60 3.50
C ALA A 46 9.66 -19.26 4.20
N THR A 47 10.23 -19.02 5.38
CA THR A 47 10.07 -17.73 6.08
C THR A 47 10.82 -16.59 5.39
N SER A 48 11.99 -16.83 4.80
CA SER A 48 12.75 -15.80 4.09
C SER A 48 12.12 -15.43 2.75
N GLU A 49 11.56 -16.40 2.02
CA GLU A 49 10.88 -16.17 0.74
C GLU A 49 9.57 -15.39 0.96
N GLY A 50 8.80 -15.74 2.00
CA GLY A 50 7.60 -14.98 2.38
C GLY A 50 7.91 -13.55 2.83
N ALA A 51 8.99 -13.34 3.58
CA ALA A 51 9.41 -12.00 3.99
C ALA A 51 9.89 -11.13 2.80
N GLY A 52 10.58 -11.74 1.83
CA GLY A 52 10.99 -11.08 0.59
C GLY A 52 9.78 -10.65 -0.25
N ALA A 53 8.84 -11.56 -0.48
CA ALA A 53 7.61 -11.26 -1.21
C ALA A 53 6.81 -10.13 -0.55
N GLN A 54 6.69 -10.12 0.78
CA GLN A 54 6.00 -9.05 1.49
C GLN A 54 6.71 -7.70 1.33
N HIS A 55 8.05 -7.69 1.40
CA HIS A 55 8.82 -6.46 1.17
C HIS A 55 8.58 -5.89 -0.24
N GLY A 56 8.57 -6.76 -1.26
CA GLY A 56 8.27 -6.36 -2.63
C GLY A 56 6.84 -5.86 -2.81
N ALA A 57 5.86 -6.51 -2.17
CA ALA A 57 4.47 -6.05 -2.16
C ALA A 57 4.34 -4.66 -1.53
N ASP A 58 4.94 -4.46 -0.35
CA ASP A 58 4.91 -3.20 0.38
C ASP A 58 5.56 -2.06 -0.44
N ALA A 59 6.72 -2.33 -1.04
CA ALA A 59 7.40 -1.39 -1.91
C ALA A 59 6.58 -1.04 -3.16
N ALA A 60 5.96 -2.03 -3.81
CA ALA A 60 5.10 -1.82 -4.97
C ALA A 60 3.84 -1.03 -4.62
N ALA A 61 3.23 -1.27 -3.46
CA ALA A 61 2.05 -0.53 -2.99
C ALA A 61 2.40 0.95 -2.74
N LEU A 62 3.49 1.21 -2.02
CA LEU A 62 3.97 2.57 -1.74
C LEU A 62 4.33 3.33 -3.02
N ALA A 63 5.02 2.67 -3.95
CA ALA A 63 5.36 3.27 -5.24
C ALA A 63 4.14 3.54 -6.10
N GLY A 64 3.16 2.61 -6.11
CA GLY A 64 1.89 2.82 -6.77
C GLY A 64 1.14 4.04 -6.20
N ALA A 65 1.09 4.16 -4.87
CA ALA A 65 0.50 5.31 -4.21
C ALA A 65 1.26 6.61 -4.50
N ARG A 66 2.60 6.58 -4.59
CA ARG A 66 3.37 7.77 -4.97
C ARG A 66 3.10 8.19 -6.42
N GLY A 67 3.06 7.23 -7.34
CA GLY A 67 2.72 7.50 -8.75
C GLY A 67 1.30 8.05 -8.92
N VAL A 68 0.36 7.71 -8.02
CA VAL A 68 -0.95 8.37 -7.96
C VAL A 68 -0.79 9.84 -7.60
N LEU A 69 -0.11 10.16 -6.49
CA LEU A 69 0.12 11.52 -6.00
C LEU A 69 0.77 12.42 -7.05
N ASP A 70 1.81 11.92 -7.72
CA ASP A 70 2.54 12.68 -8.73
C ASP A 70 1.64 13.08 -9.91
N GLY A 71 0.58 12.30 -10.19
CA GLY A 71 -0.41 12.62 -11.22
C GLY A 71 -1.59 13.47 -10.75
N VAL A 72 -1.81 13.64 -9.45
CA VAL A 72 -2.96 14.41 -8.91
C VAL A 72 -2.97 15.86 -9.43
N PRO A 73 -1.87 16.63 -9.42
CA PRO A 73 -1.88 18.03 -9.85
C PRO A 73 -2.41 18.23 -11.28
N ALA A 74 -2.08 17.32 -12.19
CA ALA A 74 -2.55 17.39 -13.57
C ALA A 74 -4.05 17.10 -13.69
N ASP A 75 -4.55 16.10 -12.97
CA ASP A 75 -5.96 15.69 -13.00
C ASP A 75 -6.90 16.77 -12.46
N VAL A 76 -6.49 17.46 -11.39
CA VAL A 76 -7.31 18.47 -10.71
C VAL A 76 -7.06 19.90 -11.20
N ALA A 77 -6.12 20.09 -12.14
CA ALA A 77 -5.81 21.39 -12.73
C ALA A 77 -7.03 22.13 -13.32
N PRO A 78 -8.02 21.44 -13.96
CA PRO A 78 -9.24 22.10 -14.45
C PRO A 78 -10.10 22.74 -13.35
N GLY A 79 -9.84 22.41 -12.08
CA GLY A 79 -10.64 22.84 -10.94
C GLY A 79 -11.93 22.06 -10.77
N PHE A 80 -12.53 22.16 -9.58
CA PHE A 80 -13.73 21.42 -9.17
C PHE A 80 -14.84 22.37 -8.71
N LEU A 81 -16.10 21.95 -8.82
CA LEU A 81 -17.24 22.73 -8.32
C LEU A 81 -17.52 22.38 -6.87
N LEU A 82 -17.51 21.08 -6.57
CA LEU A 82 -17.78 20.50 -5.26
C LEU A 82 -16.61 19.58 -4.87
N PRO A 83 -16.31 19.45 -3.56
CA PRO A 83 -15.30 18.49 -3.10
C PRO A 83 -15.55 17.05 -3.58
N SER A 84 -16.83 16.67 -3.75
CA SER A 84 -17.24 15.36 -4.29
C SER A 84 -16.80 15.10 -5.73
N ASP A 85 -16.41 16.14 -6.47
CA ASP A 85 -15.94 16.01 -7.85
C ASP A 85 -14.47 15.53 -7.90
N ILE A 86 -13.70 15.68 -6.82
CA ILE A 86 -12.27 15.38 -6.81
C ILE A 86 -12.00 13.90 -7.13
N PRO A 87 -12.67 12.90 -6.51
CA PRO A 87 -12.51 11.51 -6.91
C PRO A 87 -12.87 11.25 -8.38
N VAL A 88 -13.82 12.00 -8.94
CA VAL A 88 -14.24 11.90 -10.35
C VAL A 88 -13.14 12.42 -11.27
N LEU A 89 -12.51 13.55 -10.92
CA LEU A 89 -11.37 14.11 -11.65
C LEU A 89 -10.17 13.17 -11.64
N LEU A 90 -9.97 12.40 -10.56
CA LEU A 90 -8.95 11.36 -10.47
C LEU A 90 -9.26 10.09 -11.28
N GLY A 91 -10.38 10.05 -12.01
CA GLY A 91 -10.80 8.94 -12.86
C GLY A 91 -12.12 8.28 -12.45
N GLY A 92 -12.71 8.65 -11.31
CA GLY A 92 -14.09 8.33 -10.96
C GLY A 92 -14.42 6.84 -10.85
N GLY A 93 -13.48 6.02 -10.42
CA GLY A 93 -13.63 4.57 -10.44
C GLY A 93 -12.96 3.85 -9.28
N ARG A 94 -13.28 2.56 -9.19
CA ARG A 94 -12.62 1.59 -8.33
C ARG A 94 -11.68 0.74 -9.18
N CYS A 95 -10.50 0.41 -8.66
CA CYS A 95 -9.45 -0.31 -9.39
C CYS A 95 -8.98 0.40 -10.66
N LEU A 96 -8.76 1.70 -10.54
CA LEU A 96 -8.03 2.50 -11.50
C LEU A 96 -6.58 1.99 -11.63
N GLN A 97 -6.00 2.22 -12.81
CA GLN A 97 -4.63 1.80 -13.14
C GLN A 97 -3.62 2.96 -13.02
N LYS A 98 -4.01 4.08 -12.42
CA LYS A 98 -3.12 5.21 -12.17
C LYS A 98 -2.08 4.79 -11.12
N GLY A 99 -0.79 5.03 -11.36
CA GLY A 99 0.31 4.59 -10.49
C GLY A 99 0.83 3.17 -10.76
N ILE A 100 0.20 2.39 -11.65
CA ILE A 100 0.63 1.01 -11.95
C ILE A 100 2.06 0.92 -12.48
N VAL A 101 2.52 1.91 -13.24
CA VAL A 101 3.86 1.89 -13.85
C VAL A 101 4.93 1.88 -12.76
N ASP A 102 4.79 2.72 -11.73
CA ASP A 102 5.72 2.76 -10.60
C ASP A 102 5.61 1.51 -9.72
N ALA A 103 4.40 1.02 -9.46
CA ALA A 103 4.21 -0.24 -8.75
C ALA A 103 4.87 -1.42 -9.48
N THR A 104 4.69 -1.51 -10.80
CA THR A 104 5.27 -2.55 -11.65
C THR A 104 6.78 -2.48 -11.65
N ARG A 105 7.34 -1.26 -11.79
CA ARG A 105 8.78 -1.02 -11.75
C ARG A 105 9.38 -1.46 -10.42
N LEU A 106 8.78 -1.06 -9.29
CA LEU A 106 9.30 -1.45 -7.97
C LEU A 106 9.14 -2.94 -7.68
N ALA A 107 8.06 -3.58 -8.13
CA ALA A 107 7.93 -5.04 -8.04
C ALA A 107 9.08 -5.74 -8.79
N GLN A 108 9.37 -5.30 -10.03
CA GLN A 108 10.45 -5.88 -10.84
C GLN A 108 11.84 -5.63 -10.25
N GLU A 109 12.09 -4.44 -9.70
CA GLU A 109 13.34 -4.09 -9.02
C GLU A 109 13.59 -4.98 -7.78
N ASN A 110 12.52 -5.44 -7.11
CA ASN A 110 12.59 -6.39 -5.99
C ASN A 110 12.63 -7.87 -6.42
N GLY A 111 12.57 -8.15 -7.73
CA GLY A 111 12.60 -9.52 -8.23
C GLY A 111 11.24 -10.22 -8.26
N ASP A 112 10.16 -9.45 -8.17
CA ASP A 112 8.79 -9.94 -8.17
C ASP A 112 8.05 -9.56 -9.46
N THR A 113 6.90 -10.18 -9.66
CA THR A 113 5.95 -9.88 -10.73
C THR A 113 4.69 -9.31 -10.11
N LEU A 114 4.22 -8.16 -10.60
CA LEU A 114 2.95 -7.57 -10.20
C LEU A 114 1.80 -8.37 -10.84
N ASP A 115 1.02 -9.08 -10.03
CA ASP A 115 -0.11 -9.89 -10.48
C ASP A 115 -1.40 -9.10 -10.57
N SER A 116 -1.65 -8.24 -9.58
CA SER A 116 -2.84 -7.40 -9.54
C SER A 116 -2.52 -6.01 -8.99
N TYR A 117 -3.26 -5.03 -9.49
CA TYR A 117 -3.15 -3.62 -9.13
C TYR A 117 -4.54 -2.99 -9.13
N CYS A 118 -4.88 -2.28 -8.05
CA CYS A 118 -6.15 -1.59 -7.92
C CYS A 118 -5.98 -0.32 -7.08
N TYR A 119 -6.15 0.85 -7.70
CA TYR A 119 -6.34 2.11 -6.98
C TYR A 119 -7.84 2.44 -6.85
N ASP A 120 -8.33 2.72 -5.64
CA ASP A 120 -9.69 3.18 -5.35
C ASP A 120 -9.65 4.65 -4.90
N ALA A 121 -10.05 5.56 -5.81
CA ALA A 121 -10.01 7.01 -5.58
C ALA A 121 -11.02 7.51 -4.53
N PHE A 122 -12.02 6.69 -4.17
CA PHE A 122 -13.01 7.05 -3.15
C PHE A 122 -12.60 6.60 -1.74
N ARG A 123 -11.56 5.77 -1.63
CA ARG A 123 -11.08 5.19 -0.36
C ARG A 123 -9.62 5.46 -0.08
N ASP A 124 -8.95 6.18 -0.97
CA ASP A 124 -7.51 6.41 -0.94
C ASP A 124 -6.72 5.11 -0.71
N GLU A 125 -6.95 4.13 -1.58
CA GLU A 125 -6.45 2.78 -1.37
C GLU A 125 -5.80 2.23 -2.64
N VAL A 126 -4.50 1.93 -2.56
CA VAL A 126 -3.74 1.22 -3.58
C VAL A 126 -3.46 -0.19 -3.08
N ARG A 127 -4.10 -1.18 -3.71
CA ARG A 127 -3.89 -2.60 -3.45
C ARG A 127 -3.01 -3.20 -4.54
N VAL A 128 -2.04 -3.99 -4.11
CA VAL A 128 -1.17 -4.73 -5.00
C VAL A 128 -1.04 -6.18 -4.54
N GLU A 129 -0.89 -7.07 -5.49
CA GLU A 129 -0.46 -8.44 -5.25
C GLU A 129 0.76 -8.73 -6.12
N VAL A 130 1.76 -9.38 -5.54
CA VAL A 130 2.98 -9.77 -6.22
C VAL A 130 3.26 -11.26 -6.01
N THR A 131 3.88 -11.87 -7.01
CA THR A 131 4.44 -13.22 -6.95
C THR A 131 5.95 -13.13 -7.19
N THR A 132 6.74 -13.85 -6.39
CA THR A 132 8.19 -13.92 -6.60
C THR A 132 8.51 -14.52 -7.96
N ARG A 133 9.63 -14.14 -8.61
CA ARG A 133 9.97 -14.60 -9.97
C ARG A 133 10.01 -16.12 -10.15
N ASP A 134 10.35 -16.86 -9.09
CA ASP A 134 10.38 -18.32 -9.06
C ASP A 134 9.02 -18.97 -8.71
N ASN A 135 7.99 -18.15 -8.48
CA ASN A 135 6.66 -18.55 -8.00
C ASN A 135 6.69 -19.25 -6.63
N ALA A 136 7.74 -19.03 -5.83
CA ALA A 136 7.88 -19.63 -4.50
C ALA A 136 6.92 -19.00 -3.47
N ALA A 137 6.65 -17.69 -3.58
CA ALA A 137 5.80 -16.98 -2.65
C ALA A 137 4.89 -15.93 -3.33
N ARG A 138 3.78 -15.64 -2.66
CA ARG A 138 2.83 -14.56 -3.01
C ARG A 138 2.63 -13.66 -1.82
N ALA A 139 2.51 -12.37 -2.06
CA ALA A 139 2.22 -11.38 -1.05
C ALA A 139 1.28 -10.30 -1.58
N ALA A 140 0.54 -9.69 -0.66
CA ALA A 140 -0.35 -8.59 -0.94
C ALA A 140 -0.04 -7.45 0.02
N ALA A 141 -0.16 -6.22 -0.48
CA ALA A 141 0.01 -5.03 0.33
C ALA A 141 -1.01 -3.98 -0.08
N THR A 142 -1.33 -3.12 0.88
CA THR A 142 -2.19 -1.98 0.65
C THR A 142 -1.46 -0.73 1.13
N ALA A 143 -1.54 0.34 0.36
CA ALA A 143 -1.03 1.65 0.74
C ALA A 143 -2.11 2.72 0.51
N ALA A 144 -2.03 3.80 1.29
CA ALA A 144 -2.81 5.02 1.10
C ALA A 144 -1.89 6.13 0.59
N THR A 145 -2.40 6.97 -0.29
CA THR A 145 -1.68 8.16 -0.77
C THR A 145 -1.64 9.26 0.31
N THR A 146 -2.52 9.16 1.31
CA THR A 146 -2.80 10.16 2.36
C THR A 146 -3.44 11.45 1.84
N PHE A 147 -3.76 11.48 0.54
CA PHE A 147 -4.69 12.42 -0.07
C PHE A 147 -6.06 11.73 -0.20
N ASP A 148 -6.89 11.84 0.83
CA ASP A 148 -8.22 11.23 0.85
C ASP A 148 -9.22 12.09 0.07
N ALA A 149 -9.18 11.90 -1.26
CA ALA A 149 -10.09 12.54 -2.20
C ALA A 149 -11.57 12.27 -1.86
N GLY A 150 -11.88 11.09 -1.31
CA GLY A 150 -13.24 10.69 -0.95
C GLY A 150 -13.78 11.42 0.27
N SER A 151 -12.89 11.88 1.17
CA SER A 151 -13.26 12.62 2.38
C SER A 151 -13.10 14.13 2.26
N CYS A 152 -12.77 14.67 1.08
CA CYS A 152 -12.57 16.09 0.90
C CYS A 152 -13.79 16.92 1.33
N SER A 153 -13.58 17.93 2.17
CA SER A 153 -14.64 18.81 2.67
C SER A 153 -14.19 20.26 2.80
N LEU A 154 -15.13 21.18 2.56
CA LEU A 154 -14.95 22.61 2.80
C LEU A 154 -15.36 22.99 4.24
N PRO A 155 -14.84 24.09 4.79
CA PRO A 155 -15.30 24.63 6.06
C PRO A 155 -16.80 24.95 5.99
N THR A 156 -17.54 24.64 7.05
CA THR A 156 -19.00 24.83 7.10
C THR A 156 -19.44 26.30 7.07
N ASP A 157 -18.52 27.21 7.39
CA ASP A 157 -18.70 28.66 7.40
C ASP A 157 -18.30 29.33 6.08
N PHE A 158 -17.74 28.59 5.12
CA PHE A 158 -17.39 29.13 3.81
C PHE A 158 -18.63 29.28 2.92
N SER A 159 -18.86 30.47 2.37
CA SER A 159 -19.91 30.75 1.40
C SER A 159 -19.31 31.20 0.08
N THR A 160 -19.84 30.67 -1.03
CA THR A 160 -19.52 31.14 -2.39
C THR A 160 -20.38 32.33 -2.80
N ASP A 161 -21.49 32.57 -2.09
CA ASP A 161 -22.30 33.77 -2.27
C ASP A 161 -21.45 34.94 -1.77
N GLY A 162 -21.17 35.90 -2.65
CA GLY A 162 -20.42 37.11 -2.30
C GLY A 162 -21.07 37.88 -1.14
N PRO A 163 -20.42 38.92 -0.61
CA PRO A 163 -21.05 39.76 0.42
C PRO A 163 -22.43 40.21 -0.07
N ASP A 164 -23.45 40.03 0.79
CA ASP A 164 -24.83 40.43 0.51
C ASP A 164 -24.82 41.88 -0.01
N PRO A 165 -25.51 42.20 -1.12
CA PRO A 165 -25.63 43.58 -1.56
C PRO A 165 -26.13 44.40 -0.37
N ALA A 166 -25.42 45.49 -0.04
CA ALA A 166 -25.90 46.41 0.97
C ALA A 166 -27.32 46.84 0.58
N ASP A 167 -28.26 46.70 1.53
CA ASP A 167 -29.66 47.07 1.38
C ASP A 167 -29.74 48.45 0.68
N PRO A 168 -30.39 48.58 -0.49
CA PRO A 168 -30.46 49.85 -1.18
C PRO A 168 -31.29 50.78 -0.32
N GLY A 169 -30.62 51.58 0.50
CA GLY A 169 -31.26 52.70 1.18
C GLY A 169 -32.01 53.53 0.15
N GLU A 170 -33.27 53.84 0.44
CA GLU A 170 -34.13 54.68 -0.39
C GLU A 170 -33.44 56.04 -0.63
N GLY A 171 -32.70 56.11 -1.74
CA GLY A 171 -31.97 57.25 -2.22
C GLY A 171 -32.36 57.50 -3.66
N ASP A 172 -33.06 58.61 -3.83
CA ASP A 172 -33.45 59.25 -5.09
C ASP A 172 -32.26 59.40 -6.06
N ASP A 173 -32.60 59.63 -7.32
CA ASP A 173 -31.75 59.96 -8.47
C ASP A 173 -31.16 58.82 -9.31
N GLY A 174 -31.43 58.91 -10.62
CA GLY A 174 -31.03 57.97 -11.64
C GLY A 174 -29.54 58.03 -11.94
N ASP A 175 -28.90 56.87 -11.86
CA ASP A 175 -27.60 56.59 -12.45
C ASP A 175 -27.71 55.30 -13.29
N GLU A 176 -27.06 55.34 -14.45
CA GLU A 176 -26.87 54.24 -15.39
C GLU A 176 -26.43 52.96 -14.65
N PRO A 177 -26.83 51.74 -15.06
CA PRO A 177 -26.38 50.52 -14.40
C PRO A 177 -24.86 50.38 -14.61
N GLY A 178 -24.09 50.92 -13.67
CA GLY A 178 -22.65 50.78 -13.63
C GLY A 178 -22.31 49.30 -13.48
N ASP A 179 -21.48 48.80 -14.40
CA ASP A 179 -20.92 47.45 -14.35
C ASP A 179 -20.37 47.17 -12.95
N THR A 180 -21.10 46.38 -12.16
CA THR A 180 -20.62 45.97 -10.84
C THR A 180 -19.36 45.13 -11.06
N PRO A 181 -18.21 45.47 -10.45
CA PRO A 181 -16.99 44.71 -10.65
C PRO A 181 -17.22 43.24 -10.33
N PRO A 182 -16.67 42.29 -11.13
CA PRO A 182 -16.84 40.88 -10.84
C PRO A 182 -16.31 40.57 -9.43
N PRO A 183 -17.00 39.70 -8.67
CA PRO A 183 -16.59 39.36 -7.33
C PRO A 183 -15.15 38.82 -7.30
N ALA A 184 -14.40 39.24 -6.29
CA ALA A 184 -12.99 38.87 -6.14
C ALA A 184 -12.84 37.37 -5.82
N PRO A 185 -11.72 36.73 -6.20
CA PRO A 185 -11.42 35.35 -5.82
C PRO A 185 -11.36 35.18 -4.30
N GLN A 186 -11.99 34.13 -3.79
CA GLN A 186 -12.08 33.85 -2.36
C GLN A 186 -11.13 32.71 -1.98
N ARG A 187 -10.36 32.87 -0.90
CA ARG A 187 -9.43 31.85 -0.41
C ARG A 187 -10.06 31.04 0.72
N THR A 188 -9.87 29.74 0.70
CA THR A 188 -10.27 28.85 1.78
C THR A 188 -9.33 27.64 1.86
N VAL A 189 -9.62 26.72 2.77
CA VAL A 189 -8.83 25.51 3.00
C VAL A 189 -9.74 24.30 2.86
N LEU A 190 -9.39 23.40 1.97
CA LEU A 190 -10.05 22.12 1.77
C LEU A 190 -9.37 21.06 2.66
N ASP A 191 -10.14 20.27 3.39
CA ASP A 191 -9.62 19.16 4.21
C ASP A 191 -9.90 17.82 3.52
N CYS A 192 -8.83 17.15 3.06
CA CYS A 192 -8.86 15.83 2.42
C CYS A 192 -8.02 14.83 3.23
N GLY A 193 -8.11 14.89 4.56
CA GLY A 193 -7.19 14.23 5.49
C GLY A 193 -5.92 15.06 5.75
N LEU A 194 -5.57 15.92 4.79
CA LEU A 194 -4.62 17.02 4.91
C LEU A 194 -5.28 18.32 4.47
N LYS A 195 -4.74 19.45 4.95
CA LYS A 195 -5.27 20.78 4.68
C LYS A 195 -4.62 21.38 3.43
N PHE A 196 -5.43 21.63 2.40
CA PHE A 196 -5.00 22.18 1.13
C PHE A 196 -5.57 23.58 0.92
N PRO A 197 -4.74 24.61 0.66
CA PRO A 197 -5.25 25.92 0.31
C PRO A 197 -5.88 25.87 -1.09
N VAL A 198 -7.08 26.43 -1.20
CA VAL A 198 -7.83 26.51 -2.46
C VAL A 198 -8.35 27.94 -2.67
N VAL A 199 -8.52 28.31 -3.93
CA VAL A 199 -9.11 29.58 -4.34
C VAL A 199 -10.38 29.27 -5.13
N PHE A 200 -11.50 29.83 -4.70
CA PHE A 200 -12.72 29.91 -5.48
C PHE A 200 -12.63 31.10 -6.42
N THR A 201 -12.76 30.86 -7.73
CA THR A 201 -12.78 31.87 -8.77
C THR A 201 -14.21 32.05 -9.27
N PRO A 202 -14.89 33.17 -8.95
CA PRO A 202 -16.28 33.38 -9.36
C PRO A 202 -16.49 33.42 -10.88
N ALA A 203 -15.49 33.86 -11.64
CA ALA A 203 -15.56 33.91 -13.11
C ALA A 203 -15.78 32.52 -13.75
N ASP A 204 -15.14 31.49 -13.18
CA ASP A 204 -15.21 30.11 -13.66
C ASP A 204 -16.13 29.24 -12.79
N ASN A 205 -16.66 29.80 -11.70
CA ASN A 205 -17.43 29.14 -10.66
C ASN A 205 -16.74 27.88 -10.10
N ARG A 206 -15.40 27.90 -9.97
CA ARG A 206 -14.59 26.72 -9.63
C ARG A 206 -13.59 26.99 -8.53
N PHE A 207 -13.28 25.95 -7.77
CA PHE A 207 -12.15 25.90 -6.86
C PHE A 207 -10.90 25.39 -7.58
N HIS A 208 -9.78 26.03 -7.30
CA HIS A 208 -8.45 25.64 -7.76
C HIS A 208 -7.52 25.48 -6.58
N PHE A 209 -6.72 24.42 -6.59
CA PHE A 209 -5.68 24.25 -5.58
C PHE A 209 -4.55 25.26 -5.75
N VAL A 210 -3.99 25.73 -4.63
CA VAL A 210 -2.83 26.62 -4.61
C VAL A 210 -1.60 25.82 -4.19
N GLY A 211 -0.59 25.72 -5.05
CA GLY A 211 0.67 25.07 -4.70
C GLY A 211 0.55 23.56 -4.42
N LEU A 212 -0.44 22.88 -5.01
CA LEU A 212 -0.72 21.46 -4.74
C LEU A 212 0.50 20.57 -4.96
N GLU A 213 1.23 20.78 -6.07
CA GLU A 213 2.41 20.00 -6.41
C GLU A 213 3.47 20.05 -5.31
N ALA A 214 3.75 21.23 -4.76
CA ALA A 214 4.72 21.38 -3.67
C ALA A 214 4.25 20.69 -2.39
N ILE A 215 2.95 20.76 -2.07
CA ILE A 215 2.39 20.09 -0.89
C ILE A 215 2.49 18.58 -1.06
N LEU A 216 2.02 18.04 -2.19
CA LEU A 216 2.02 16.60 -2.46
C LEU A 216 3.43 16.03 -2.62
N ALA A 217 4.41 16.84 -3.03
CA ALA A 217 5.80 16.43 -3.08
C ALA A 217 6.32 15.99 -1.70
N ASP A 218 5.89 16.68 -0.64
CA ASP A 218 6.25 16.41 0.76
C ASP A 218 5.33 15.37 1.42
N VAL A 219 4.31 14.87 0.71
CA VAL A 219 3.41 13.84 1.21
C VAL A 219 3.96 12.45 0.91
N ASP A 220 4.24 11.71 1.97
CA ASP A 220 4.69 10.31 1.90
C ASP A 220 3.50 9.35 1.98
N PRO A 221 3.31 8.47 0.98
CA PRO A 221 2.39 7.35 1.07
C PRO A 221 2.70 6.44 2.25
N ARG A 222 1.67 5.73 2.74
CA ARG A 222 1.80 4.86 3.92
C ARG A 222 1.15 3.52 3.71
N LEU A 223 1.78 2.47 4.21
CA LEU A 223 1.17 1.14 4.26
C LEU A 223 -0.05 1.15 5.18
N THR A 224 -1.11 0.50 4.74
CA THR A 224 -2.34 0.28 5.51
C THR A 224 -2.52 -1.21 5.75
N ARG A 225 -3.03 -1.56 6.94
CA ARG A 225 -3.20 -2.95 7.39
C ARG A 225 -4.63 -3.41 7.22
#